data_AF-A0AAW8F7E2-F1
#
_entry.id   AF-A0AAW8F7E2-F1
#
_cell.length_a   1.000
_cell.length_b   1.000
_cell.length_c   1.000
_cell.angle_alpha   90.00
_cell.angle_beta   90.00
_cell.angle_gamma   90.00
#
_symmetry.space_group_name_H-M   'P 1'
#
loop_
_entity.id
_entity.type
_entity.pdbx_description
1 polymer ?
#
loop_
_entity_poly.entity_id
_entity_poly.type
_entity_poly.pdbx_seq_one_letter_code
_entity_poly.pdbx_strand_id
1 'polypeptide(L)'
;MIGLSVRRLFCAGPGCGRRTFVDQVEGLTLRYQRRSLLLQHLVQMAGVVLAARGGARLLQILKVPLSRTSVLFHLMRSPLPAAATPRVLGVDDFALYADVYGTLLVDAKSRLPIKLWAGRDAEELAAWLRTHPGAEVVCRDGALVYRQGITDGAPNAVQASDRFHLWQGLSKRIGDTTAAHRSCLPSAVLKRHRRHRAKRHRPIRPKPGPAATRRTSSMRCTR
;
A
#
# COMPACT_ATOMS: atom_id res chain seq x y z
N MET A 1 4.82 -25.01 -34.42
CA MET A 1 4.80 -26.05 -33.37
C MET A 1 6.26 -26.37 -33.04
N ILE A 2 6.66 -26.32 -31.76
CA ILE A 2 8.05 -26.64 -31.37
C ILE A 2 8.07 -28.12 -30.98
N GLY A 3 8.88 -28.93 -31.66
CA GLY A 3 9.12 -30.33 -31.34
C GLY A 3 10.34 -30.47 -30.42
N LEU A 4 10.21 -31.24 -29.35
CA LEU A 4 11.31 -31.58 -28.45
C LEU A 4 11.55 -33.10 -28.49
N SER A 5 12.76 -33.52 -28.84
CA SER A 5 13.19 -34.90 -28.75
C SER A 5 14.08 -35.08 -27.53
N VAL A 6 13.73 -36.04 -26.66
CA VAL A 6 14.44 -36.36 -25.42
C VAL A 6 14.56 -37.86 -25.28
N ARG A 7 15.62 -38.33 -24.61
CA ARG A 7 15.86 -39.77 -24.41
C ARG A 7 14.86 -40.33 -23.41
N ARG A 8 14.30 -41.50 -23.73
CA ARG A 8 13.62 -42.34 -22.74
C ARG A 8 14.62 -43.35 -22.20
N LEU A 9 14.77 -43.39 -20.90
CA LEU A 9 15.72 -44.23 -20.18
C LEU A 9 14.97 -45.32 -19.39
N PHE A 10 15.60 -46.49 -19.26
CA PHE A 10 15.08 -47.62 -18.51
C PHE A 10 16.09 -48.04 -17.43
N CYS A 11 15.60 -48.26 -16.20
CA CYS A 11 16.42 -48.78 -15.11
C CYS A 11 16.23 -50.29 -14.98
N ALA A 12 17.32 -51.05 -15.12
CA ALA A 12 17.33 -52.51 -14.97
C ALA A 12 17.52 -52.99 -13.51
N GLY A 13 17.70 -52.07 -12.56
CA GLY A 13 17.93 -52.41 -11.16
C GLY A 13 16.70 -53.04 -10.50
N PRO A 14 16.79 -54.24 -9.90
CA PRO A 14 15.64 -54.98 -9.38
C PRO A 14 14.93 -54.29 -8.20
N GLY A 15 15.63 -53.44 -7.44
CA GLY A 15 15.06 -52.67 -6.33
C GLY A 15 14.60 -51.25 -6.69
N CYS A 16 14.69 -50.83 -7.96
CA CYS A 16 14.35 -49.47 -8.35
C CYS A 16 12.84 -49.30 -8.55
N GLY A 17 12.19 -48.46 -7.73
CA GLY A 17 10.77 -48.12 -7.85
C GLY A 17 10.42 -47.30 -9.11
N ARG A 18 11.41 -46.84 -9.89
CA ARG A 18 11.22 -46.09 -11.14
C ARG A 18 11.90 -46.79 -12.31
N ARG A 19 11.12 -47.56 -13.06
CA ARG A 19 11.63 -48.35 -14.20
C ARG A 19 11.85 -47.56 -15.49
N THR A 20 11.03 -46.54 -15.75
CA THR A 20 11.20 -45.67 -16.92
C THR A 20 11.19 -44.22 -16.51
N PHE A 21 12.06 -43.44 -17.13
CA PHE A 21 12.15 -42.00 -16.95
C PHE A 21 12.57 -41.35 -18.27
N VAL A 22 12.29 -40.07 -18.39
CA VAL A 22 12.63 -39.28 -19.58
C VAL A 22 13.68 -38.28 -19.17
N ASP A 23 14.68 -38.09 -20.02
CA ASP A 23 15.75 -37.11 -19.82
C ASP A 23 15.16 -35.73 -19.51
N GLN A 24 15.76 -35.02 -18.55
CA GLN A 24 15.31 -33.69 -18.16
C GLN A 24 16.40 -32.69 -18.59
N VAL A 25 16.10 -31.92 -19.63
CA VAL A 25 16.94 -30.82 -20.08
C VAL A 25 16.77 -29.66 -19.10
N GLU A 26 17.86 -29.30 -18.43
CA GLU A 26 17.91 -28.16 -17.51
C GLU A 26 17.44 -26.88 -18.21
N GLY A 27 16.62 -26.08 -17.52
CA GLY A 27 16.06 -24.85 -18.08
C GLY A 27 14.95 -25.03 -19.13
N LEU A 28 14.64 -26.26 -19.56
CA LEU A 28 13.64 -26.51 -20.60
C LEU A 28 12.50 -27.43 -20.15
N THR A 29 12.81 -28.51 -19.44
CA THR A 29 11.83 -29.53 -19.06
C THR A 29 11.73 -29.69 -17.56
N LEU A 30 10.50 -29.93 -17.08
CA LEU A 30 10.23 -30.37 -15.72
C LEU A 30 9.26 -31.56 -15.75
N ARG A 31 9.34 -32.42 -14.75
CA ARG A 31 8.48 -33.60 -14.65
C ARG A 31 7.00 -33.19 -14.63
N TYR A 32 6.18 -33.88 -15.43
CA TYR A 32 4.74 -33.63 -15.63
C TYR A 32 4.37 -32.25 -16.20
N GLN A 33 5.35 -31.45 -16.61
CA GLN A 33 5.10 -30.11 -17.11
C GLN A 33 4.67 -30.15 -18.59
N ARG A 34 3.57 -29.48 -18.91
CA ARG A 34 3.00 -29.42 -20.27
C ARG A 34 3.26 -28.09 -21.00
N ARG A 35 4.08 -27.21 -20.41
CA ARG A 35 4.38 -25.85 -20.88
C ARG A 35 5.86 -25.57 -20.69
N SER A 36 6.47 -24.81 -21.58
CA SER A 36 7.84 -24.34 -21.36
C SER A 36 7.95 -23.52 -20.06
N LEU A 37 9.15 -23.41 -19.49
CA LEU A 37 9.37 -22.62 -18.27
C LEU A 37 8.95 -21.16 -18.46
N LEU A 38 9.28 -20.57 -19.61
CA LEU A 38 8.89 -19.20 -19.96
C LEU A 38 7.36 -19.02 -19.98
N LEU A 39 6.64 -19.96 -20.60
CA LEU A 39 5.18 -19.93 -20.64
C LEU A 39 4.57 -20.11 -19.26
N GLN A 40 5.16 -20.98 -18.43
CA GLN A 40 4.73 -21.17 -17.05
C GLN A 40 4.92 -19.90 -16.21
N HIS A 41 6.03 -19.18 -16.41
CA HIS A 41 6.27 -17.89 -15.76
C HIS A 41 5.23 -16.85 -16.20
N LEU A 42 4.88 -16.79 -17.49
CA LEU A 42 3.85 -15.88 -18.00
C LEU A 42 2.47 -16.17 -17.37
N VAL A 43 2.12 -17.45 -17.18
CA VAL A 43 0.90 -17.87 -16.47
C VAL A 43 0.93 -17.41 -15.00
N GLN A 44 2.07 -17.54 -14.32
CA GLN A 44 2.22 -17.07 -12.93
C GLN A 44 2.08 -15.55 -12.84
N MET A 45 2.74 -14.79 -13.72
CA MET A 45 2.65 -13.33 -13.77
C MET A 45 1.22 -12.86 -14.06
N ALA A 46 0.52 -13.50 -14.99
CA ALA A 46 -0.90 -13.22 -15.24
C ALA A 46 -1.74 -13.50 -13.98
N GLY A 47 -1.43 -14.56 -13.24
CA GLY A 47 -2.06 -14.86 -11.95
C GLY A 47 -1.78 -13.81 -10.89
N VAL A 48 -0.54 -13.33 -10.75
CA VAL A 48 -0.14 -12.32 -9.75
C VAL A 48 -0.82 -10.98 -10.04
N VAL A 49 -0.83 -10.54 -11.30
CA VAL A 49 -1.34 -9.21 -11.67
C VAL A 49 -2.87 -9.17 -11.76
N LEU A 50 -3.49 -10.24 -12.28
CA LEU A 50 -4.92 -10.23 -12.64
C LEU A 50 -5.76 -11.27 -11.88
N ALA A 51 -5.15 -12.03 -10.97
CA ALA A 51 -5.77 -13.13 -10.26
C ALA A 51 -6.41 -14.16 -11.22
N ALA A 52 -7.33 -14.98 -10.69
CA ALA A 52 -7.88 -16.14 -11.39
C ALA A 52 -8.61 -15.80 -12.71
N ARG A 53 -9.75 -15.09 -12.63
CA ARG A 53 -10.59 -14.81 -13.83
C ARG A 53 -9.94 -13.80 -14.77
N GLY A 54 -9.29 -12.78 -14.24
CA GLY A 54 -8.58 -11.79 -15.04
C GLY A 54 -7.41 -12.41 -15.78
N GLY A 55 -6.60 -13.22 -15.09
CA GLY A 55 -5.49 -13.95 -15.70
C GLY A 55 -5.95 -14.93 -16.77
N ALA A 56 -7.03 -15.68 -16.54
CA ALA A 56 -7.59 -16.58 -17.55
C ALA A 56 -8.05 -15.84 -18.82
N ARG A 57 -8.70 -14.68 -18.68
CA ARG A 57 -9.12 -13.84 -19.82
C ARG A 57 -7.91 -13.32 -20.61
N LEU A 58 -6.88 -12.83 -19.94
CA LEU A 58 -5.65 -12.39 -20.59
C LEU A 58 -4.98 -13.55 -21.35
N LEU A 59 -4.83 -14.70 -20.69
CA LEU A 59 -4.20 -15.87 -21.30
C LEU A 59 -4.97 -16.39 -22.51
N GLN A 60 -6.30 -16.27 -22.53
CA GLN A 60 -7.11 -16.58 -23.70
C GLN A 60 -6.81 -15.67 -24.90
N ILE A 61 -6.60 -14.37 -24.66
CA ILE A 61 -6.17 -13.41 -25.69
C ILE A 61 -4.79 -13.81 -26.24
N LEU A 62 -3.88 -14.21 -25.34
CA LEU A 62 -2.52 -14.65 -25.68
C LEU A 62 -2.46 -16.07 -26.28
N LYS A 63 -3.61 -16.70 -26.58
CA LYS A 63 -3.71 -18.07 -27.14
C LYS A 63 -3.09 -19.16 -26.24
N VAL A 64 -3.13 -18.95 -24.93
CA VAL A 64 -2.72 -19.91 -23.89
C VAL A 64 -3.94 -20.27 -23.03
N PRO A 65 -4.94 -21.00 -23.56
CA PRO A 65 -6.19 -21.20 -22.84
C PRO A 65 -5.98 -21.98 -21.54
N LEU A 66 -6.27 -21.35 -20.41
CA LEU A 66 -6.30 -21.95 -19.08
C LEU A 66 -7.56 -21.54 -18.34
N SER A 67 -8.11 -22.46 -17.55
CA SER A 67 -9.27 -22.16 -16.69
C SER A 67 -8.86 -21.24 -15.54
N ARG A 68 -9.83 -20.48 -15.01
CA ARG A 68 -9.64 -19.67 -13.78
C ARG A 68 -9.03 -20.48 -12.63
N THR A 69 -9.44 -21.75 -12.51
CA THR A 69 -8.95 -22.67 -11.48
C THR A 69 -7.50 -23.04 -11.71
N SER A 70 -7.08 -23.25 -12.96
CA SER A 70 -5.69 -23.52 -13.31
C SER A 70 -4.78 -22.33 -13.02
N VAL A 71 -5.24 -21.12 -13.34
CA VAL A 71 -4.51 -19.88 -13.01
C VAL A 71 -4.37 -19.71 -11.50
N LEU A 72 -5.46 -19.87 -10.75
CA LEU A 72 -5.43 -19.81 -9.28
C LEU A 72 -4.49 -20.86 -8.69
N PHE A 73 -4.53 -22.10 -9.19
CA PHE A 73 -3.64 -23.16 -8.75
C PHE A 73 -2.15 -22.80 -8.96
N HIS A 74 -1.81 -22.19 -10.10
CA HIS A 74 -0.44 -21.75 -10.35
C HIS A 74 -0.02 -20.54 -9.51
N LEU A 75 -0.95 -19.61 -9.25
CA LEU A 75 -0.72 -18.50 -8.33
C LEU A 75 -0.43 -19.00 -6.91
N MET A 76 -1.28 -19.87 -6.38
CA MET A 76 -1.15 -20.41 -5.01
C MET A 76 0.11 -21.27 -4.81
N ARG A 77 0.65 -21.84 -5.89
CA ARG A 77 1.90 -22.61 -5.87
C ARG A 77 3.13 -21.77 -6.19
N SER A 78 2.95 -20.48 -6.50
CA SER A 78 4.07 -19.59 -6.73
C SER A 78 4.82 -19.41 -5.41
N PRO A 79 6.16 -19.54 -5.39
CA PRO A 79 6.92 -19.23 -4.20
C PRO A 79 6.71 -17.76 -3.84
N LEU A 80 6.52 -17.49 -2.56
CA LEU A 80 6.60 -16.13 -2.04
C LEU A 80 8.08 -15.73 -2.00
N PRO A 81 8.40 -14.45 -2.24
CA PRO A 81 9.75 -13.95 -2.02
C PRO A 81 10.13 -14.15 -0.56
N ALA A 82 11.40 -14.51 -0.31
CA ALA A 82 11.91 -14.57 1.06
C ALA A 82 11.84 -13.16 1.67
N ALA A 83 11.14 -13.02 2.80
CA ALA A 83 11.08 -11.78 3.55
C ALA A 83 12.06 -11.85 4.72
N ALA A 84 13.02 -10.95 4.74
CA ALA A 84 13.84 -10.71 5.93
C ALA A 84 13.04 -9.87 6.93
N THR A 85 13.38 -9.97 8.23
CA THR A 85 12.83 -9.07 9.24
C THR A 85 13.19 -7.63 8.89
N PRO A 86 12.22 -6.71 8.72
CA PRO A 86 12.51 -5.32 8.42
C PRO A 86 12.99 -4.59 9.68
N ARG A 87 13.87 -3.60 9.49
CA ARG A 87 14.24 -2.66 10.58
C ARG A 87 13.05 -1.83 11.06
N VAL A 88 12.10 -1.52 10.16
CA VAL A 88 10.87 -0.78 10.47
C VAL A 88 9.68 -1.65 10.10
N LEU A 89 9.05 -2.24 11.10
CA LEU A 89 7.91 -3.13 10.95
C LEU A 89 6.61 -2.35 11.15
N GLY A 90 5.63 -2.57 10.28
CA GLY A 90 4.24 -2.17 10.48
C GLY A 90 3.41 -3.34 11.00
N VAL A 91 2.57 -3.10 12.00
CA VAL A 91 1.58 -4.06 12.54
C VAL A 91 0.22 -3.39 12.50
N ASP A 92 -0.76 -4.05 11.88
CA ASP A 92 -2.13 -3.51 11.77
C ASP A 92 -3.18 -4.61 11.72
N ASP A 93 -4.43 -4.24 11.98
CA ASP A 93 -5.61 -5.07 11.77
C ASP A 93 -5.88 -5.22 10.27
N PHE A 94 -6.13 -6.45 9.83
CA PHE A 94 -6.51 -6.75 8.45
C PHE A 94 -7.84 -7.48 8.42
N ALA A 95 -8.82 -6.88 7.74
CA ALA A 95 -10.12 -7.52 7.55
C ALA A 95 -10.00 -8.70 6.59
N LEU A 96 -10.17 -9.93 7.11
CA LEU A 96 -10.14 -11.15 6.31
C LEU A 96 -11.47 -11.33 5.57
N TYR A 97 -12.57 -11.30 6.32
CA TYR A 97 -13.92 -11.29 5.79
C TYR A 97 -14.89 -10.74 6.84
N ALA A 98 -15.81 -9.88 6.43
CA ALA A 98 -16.81 -9.27 7.32
C ALA A 98 -16.19 -8.70 8.61
N ASP A 99 -16.58 -9.23 9.76
CA ASP A 99 -16.15 -8.85 11.11
C ASP A 99 -14.98 -9.72 11.63
N VAL A 100 -14.39 -10.57 10.79
CA VAL A 100 -13.23 -11.38 11.13
C VAL A 100 -11.95 -10.68 10.71
N TYR A 101 -11.14 -10.37 11.72
CA TYR A 101 -9.87 -9.67 11.58
C TYR A 101 -8.67 -10.60 11.79
N GLY A 102 -7.58 -10.24 11.14
CA GLY A 102 -6.26 -10.84 11.31
C GLY A 102 -5.22 -9.78 11.61
N THR A 103 -4.01 -10.21 11.92
CA THR A 103 -2.85 -9.34 12.13
C THR A 103 -2.00 -9.34 10.85
N LEU A 104 -1.77 -8.17 10.28
CA LEU A 104 -0.91 -7.97 9.12
C LEU A 104 0.42 -7.35 9.53
N LEU A 105 1.51 -7.97 9.10
CA LEU A 105 2.86 -7.45 9.18
C LEU A 105 3.31 -6.91 7.83
N VAL A 106 3.87 -5.71 7.83
CA VAL A 106 4.32 -5.00 6.62
C VAL A 106 5.73 -4.47 6.85
N ASP A 107 6.61 -4.57 5.85
CA ASP A 107 7.83 -3.78 5.85
C ASP A 107 7.47 -2.33 5.50
N ALA A 108 7.64 -1.40 6.45
CA ALA A 108 7.26 -0.01 6.26
C ALA A 108 8.07 0.68 5.14
N LYS A 109 9.26 0.17 4.80
CA LYS A 109 10.11 0.74 3.74
C LYS A 109 9.67 0.28 2.35
N SER A 110 9.60 -1.03 2.11
CA SER A 110 9.15 -1.56 0.82
C SER A 110 7.64 -1.45 0.61
N ARG A 111 6.88 -1.27 1.70
CA ARG A 111 5.41 -1.29 1.74
C ARG A 111 4.83 -2.62 1.28
N LEU A 112 5.59 -3.70 1.46
CA LEU A 112 5.16 -5.04 1.09
C LEU A 112 4.72 -5.82 2.34
N PRO A 113 3.61 -6.57 2.24
CA PRO A 113 3.22 -7.55 3.25
C PRO A 113 4.32 -8.58 3.48
N ILE A 114 4.55 -8.91 4.74
CA ILE A 114 5.49 -9.97 5.16
C ILE A 114 4.70 -11.20 5.59
N LYS A 115 3.70 -10.99 6.44
CA LYS A 115 2.95 -12.08 7.06
C LYS A 115 1.55 -11.61 7.40
N LEU A 116 0.59 -12.52 7.27
CA LEU A 116 -0.79 -12.35 7.70
C LEU A 116 -1.21 -13.63 8.42
N TRP A 117 -1.89 -13.50 9.55
CA TRP A 117 -2.58 -14.58 10.24
C TRP A 117 -3.92 -14.11 10.77
N ALA A 118 -4.79 -15.06 11.10
CA ALA A 118 -6.12 -14.77 11.64
C ALA A 118 -6.04 -14.49 13.15
N GLY A 119 -6.86 -13.57 13.64
CA GLY A 119 -6.87 -13.18 15.04
C GLY A 119 -5.96 -12.00 15.37
N ARG A 120 -6.09 -11.56 16.62
CA ARG A 120 -5.38 -10.42 17.23
C ARG A 120 -4.88 -10.88 18.58
N ASP A 121 -3.81 -11.65 18.55
CA ASP A 121 -3.24 -12.26 19.74
C ASP A 121 -1.85 -11.66 20.02
N ALA A 122 -1.66 -11.20 21.26
CA ALA A 122 -0.41 -10.56 21.66
C ALA A 122 0.75 -11.57 21.69
N GLU A 123 0.49 -12.80 22.10
CA GLU A 123 1.50 -13.85 22.22
C GLU A 123 1.91 -14.36 20.83
N GLU A 124 0.98 -14.48 19.87
CA GLU A 124 1.33 -14.84 18.49
C GLU A 124 2.24 -13.78 17.85
N LEU A 125 1.94 -12.49 18.06
CA LEU A 125 2.83 -11.41 17.62
C LEU A 125 4.19 -11.47 18.33
N ALA A 126 4.19 -11.68 19.65
CA ALA A 126 5.42 -11.76 20.43
C ALA A 126 6.31 -12.93 19.99
N ALA A 127 5.71 -14.10 19.77
CA ALA A 127 6.37 -15.30 19.27
C ALA A 127 6.97 -15.07 17.87
N TRP A 128 6.23 -14.37 16.99
CA TRP A 128 6.76 -14.01 15.68
C TRP A 128 7.98 -13.09 15.80
N LEU A 129 7.92 -12.06 16.64
CA LEU A 129 9.04 -11.12 16.85
C LEU A 129 10.28 -11.80 17.46
N ARG A 130 10.11 -12.74 18.39
CA ARG A 130 11.23 -13.51 18.97
C ARG A 130 11.91 -14.40 17.95
N THR A 131 11.14 -15.00 17.05
CA THR A 131 11.68 -15.87 15.98
C THR A 131 12.24 -15.09 14.80
N HIS A 132 11.90 -13.80 14.69
CA HIS A 132 12.33 -12.89 13.62
C HIS A 132 12.98 -11.63 14.23
N PRO A 133 14.16 -11.75 14.86
CA PRO A 133 14.84 -10.59 15.42
C PRO A 133 15.28 -9.61 14.33
N GLY A 134 15.39 -8.32 14.68
CA GLY A 134 15.90 -7.26 13.79
C GLY A 134 14.99 -6.05 13.61
N ALA A 135 13.76 -6.09 14.12
CA ALA A 135 12.90 -4.90 14.16
C ALA A 135 13.43 -3.89 15.19
N GLU A 136 13.77 -2.68 14.72
CA GLU A 136 14.23 -1.57 15.57
C GLU A 136 13.09 -0.61 15.89
N VAL A 137 12.16 -0.44 14.95
CA VAL A 137 10.95 0.37 15.11
C VAL A 137 9.76 -0.47 14.72
N VAL A 138 8.75 -0.50 15.57
CA VAL A 138 7.45 -1.11 15.26
C VAL A 138 6.38 -0.02 15.24
N CYS A 139 5.88 0.27 14.05
CA CYS A 139 4.76 1.14 13.79
C CYS A 139 3.46 0.34 13.98
N ARG A 140 2.60 0.77 14.90
CA ARG A 140 1.31 0.11 15.17
C ARG A 140 0.18 1.12 15.36
N ASP A 141 -1.03 0.62 15.25
CA ASP A 141 -2.23 1.33 15.65
C ASP A 141 -2.31 1.56 17.17
N GLY A 142 -3.45 2.06 17.63
CA GLY A 142 -3.74 2.28 19.05
C GLY A 142 -3.98 1.02 19.88
N ALA A 143 -3.97 -0.18 19.31
CA ALA A 143 -4.37 -1.41 20.00
C ALA A 143 -3.41 -1.78 21.12
N LEU A 144 -3.97 -2.07 22.30
CA LEU A 144 -3.22 -2.53 23.47
C LEU A 144 -2.64 -3.93 23.27
N VAL A 145 -3.31 -4.79 22.50
CA VAL A 145 -2.85 -6.14 22.17
C VAL A 145 -1.51 -6.08 21.44
N TYR A 146 -1.39 -5.24 20.41
CA TYR A 146 -0.12 -5.08 19.70
C TYR A 146 0.94 -4.40 20.55
N ARG A 147 0.57 -3.41 21.39
CA ARG A 147 1.51 -2.84 22.37
C ARG A 147 2.12 -3.94 23.25
N GLN A 148 1.29 -4.84 23.78
CA GLN A 148 1.73 -5.92 24.64
C GLN A 148 2.64 -6.89 23.87
N GLY A 149 2.19 -7.39 22.71
CA GLY A 149 2.97 -8.33 21.91
C GLY A 149 4.32 -7.80 21.47
N ILE A 150 4.42 -6.49 21.15
CA ILE A 150 5.71 -5.86 20.83
C ILE A 150 6.59 -5.75 22.08
N THR A 151 6.02 -5.37 23.22
CA THR A 151 6.77 -5.26 24.48
C THR A 151 7.38 -6.61 24.88
N ASP A 152 6.63 -7.70 24.72
CA ASP A 152 7.07 -9.05 25.09
C ASP A 152 7.97 -9.71 24.04
N GLY A 153 7.76 -9.39 22.75
CA GLY A 153 8.48 -10.02 21.64
C GLY A 153 9.73 -9.28 21.16
N ALA A 154 9.73 -7.95 21.29
CA ALA A 154 10.82 -7.07 20.87
C ALA A 154 10.94 -5.87 21.84
N PRO A 155 11.33 -6.10 23.10
CA PRO A 155 11.34 -5.06 24.15
C PRO A 155 12.25 -3.86 23.83
N ASN A 156 13.28 -4.07 23.00
CA ASN A 156 14.21 -3.03 22.59
C ASN A 156 13.72 -2.21 21.37
N ALA A 157 12.62 -2.61 20.75
CA ALA A 157 12.08 -1.90 19.59
C ALA A 157 11.32 -0.65 20.03
N VAL A 158 11.56 0.46 19.31
CA VAL A 158 10.81 1.70 19.52
C VAL A 158 9.40 1.51 18.97
N GLN A 159 8.39 1.68 19.82
CA GLN A 159 7.01 1.68 19.39
C GLN A 159 6.61 3.06 18.89
N ALA A 160 6.24 3.14 17.62
CA ALA A 160 5.71 4.34 16.99
C ALA A 160 4.21 4.17 16.70
N SER A 161 3.42 5.21 16.98
CA SER A 161 2.04 5.24 16.52
C SER A 161 2.00 5.48 15.02
N ASP A 162 1.16 4.72 14.31
CA ASP A 162 1.00 4.93 12.88
C ASP A 162 0.33 6.27 12.59
N ARG A 163 0.74 6.84 11.46
CA ARG A 163 0.31 8.18 11.06
C ARG A 163 -1.18 8.23 10.68
N PHE A 164 -1.73 7.16 10.11
CA PHE A 164 -3.11 7.16 9.63
C PHE A 164 -4.08 7.20 10.82
N HIS A 165 -3.93 6.29 11.80
CA HIS A 165 -4.81 6.26 12.95
C HIS A 165 -4.65 7.49 13.84
N LEU A 166 -3.45 8.08 13.94
CA LEU A 166 -3.26 9.37 14.62
C LEU A 166 -4.12 10.47 13.98
N TRP A 167 -4.04 10.64 12.66
CA TRP A 167 -4.83 11.66 11.95
C TRP A 167 -6.32 11.36 11.95
N GLN A 168 -6.70 10.10 11.76
CA GLN A 168 -8.10 9.67 11.78
C GLN A 168 -8.71 9.90 13.17
N GLY A 169 -8.01 9.50 14.23
CA GLY A 169 -8.43 9.70 15.62
C GLY A 169 -8.57 11.17 15.98
N LEU A 170 -7.57 11.99 15.63
CA LEU A 170 -7.62 13.44 15.86
C LEU A 170 -8.78 14.10 15.10
N SER A 171 -8.92 13.79 13.81
CA SER A 171 -9.97 14.37 12.96
C SER A 171 -11.37 14.01 13.48
N LYS A 172 -11.57 12.74 13.84
CA LYS A 172 -12.81 12.27 14.45
C LYS A 172 -13.09 13.02 15.75
N ARG A 173 -12.11 13.11 16.65
CA ARG A 173 -12.32 13.76 17.95
C ARG A 173 -12.61 15.26 17.82
N ILE A 174 -11.94 15.94 16.88
CA ILE A 174 -12.25 17.33 16.55
C ILE A 174 -13.68 17.45 16.03
N GLY A 175 -14.09 16.56 15.12
CA GLY A 175 -15.45 16.50 14.59
C GLY A 175 -16.50 16.32 15.70
N ASP A 176 -16.32 15.31 16.54
CA ASP A 176 -17.21 15.00 17.67
C ASP A 176 -17.32 16.20 18.63
N THR A 177 -16.18 16.81 18.98
CA THR A 177 -16.13 17.96 19.89
C THR A 177 -16.80 19.18 19.26
N THR A 178 -16.55 19.46 17.98
CA THR A 178 -17.15 20.58 17.25
C THR A 178 -18.66 20.40 17.13
N ALA A 179 -19.13 19.17 16.89
CA ALA A 179 -20.55 18.84 16.82
C ALA A 179 -21.22 19.02 18.19
N ALA A 180 -20.62 18.51 19.26
CA ALA A 180 -21.13 18.63 20.63
C ALA A 180 -21.22 20.10 21.09
N HIS A 181 -20.24 20.93 20.70
CA HIS A 181 -20.19 22.35 21.05
C HIS A 181 -20.71 23.28 19.95
N ARG A 182 -21.52 22.75 19.01
CA ARG A 182 -22.02 23.53 17.87
C ARG A 182 -22.78 24.79 18.29
N SER A 183 -23.58 24.71 19.36
CA SER A 183 -24.30 25.87 19.93
C SER A 183 -23.37 26.89 20.57
N CYS A 184 -22.20 26.45 21.06
CA CYS A 184 -21.14 27.29 21.62
C CYS A 184 -20.23 27.90 20.54
N LEU A 185 -20.47 27.64 19.26
CA LEU A 185 -19.84 28.32 18.13
C LEU A 185 -20.76 29.47 17.68
N PRO A 186 -20.78 30.64 18.36
CA PRO A 186 -21.49 31.81 17.86
C PRO A 186 -20.91 32.25 16.51
N SER A 187 -21.61 33.17 15.82
CA SER A 187 -21.32 33.75 14.49
C SER A 187 -19.94 34.43 14.29
N ALA A 188 -18.94 34.10 15.09
CA ALA A 188 -17.55 34.54 15.01
C ALA A 188 -16.93 34.29 13.62
N VAL A 189 -17.34 33.24 12.91
CA VAL A 189 -16.93 32.98 11.52
C VAL A 189 -17.55 34.01 10.55
N LEU A 190 -18.83 34.39 10.74
CA LEU A 190 -19.52 35.40 9.91
C LEU A 190 -19.02 36.83 10.17
N LYS A 191 -18.68 37.17 11.43
CA LYS A 191 -18.12 38.50 11.78
C LYS A 191 -16.71 38.71 11.20
N ARG A 192 -15.87 37.66 11.12
CA ARG A 192 -14.53 37.75 10.50
C ARG A 192 -14.59 37.89 8.98
N HIS A 193 -15.49 37.18 8.30
CA HIS A 193 -15.68 37.30 6.84
C HIS A 193 -16.18 38.70 6.42
N ARG A 194 -17.12 39.30 7.17
CA ARG A 194 -17.60 40.67 6.90
C ARG A 194 -16.49 41.72 7.09
N ARG A 195 -15.64 41.59 8.12
CA ARG A 195 -14.50 42.51 8.34
C ARG A 195 -13.40 42.38 7.27
N HIS A 196 -13.13 41.17 6.77
CA HIS A 196 -12.12 40.97 5.71
C HIS A 196 -12.59 41.49 4.33
N ARG A 197 -13.89 41.37 4.01
CA ARG A 197 -14.47 41.92 2.77
C ARG A 197 -14.52 43.45 2.79
N ALA A 198 -14.87 44.06 3.93
CA ALA A 198 -14.87 45.52 4.10
C ALA A 198 -13.46 46.14 4.00
N LYS A 199 -12.40 45.43 4.42
CA LYS A 199 -11.01 45.90 4.27
C LYS A 199 -10.49 45.84 2.82
N ARG A 200 -11.04 44.97 1.96
CA ARG A 200 -10.64 44.85 0.53
C ARG A 200 -11.31 45.88 -0.40
N HIS A 201 -12.34 46.60 0.05
CA HIS A 201 -13.08 47.58 -0.77
C HIS A 201 -13.00 49.01 -0.23
N ARG A 202 -11.94 49.36 0.51
CA ARG A 202 -11.66 50.78 0.77
C ARG A 202 -11.22 51.43 -0.56
N PRO A 203 -11.94 52.42 -1.10
CA PRO A 203 -11.47 53.15 -2.27
C PRO A 203 -10.19 53.89 -1.87
N ILE A 204 -9.14 53.72 -2.66
CA ILE A 204 -7.90 54.49 -2.52
C ILE A 204 -8.27 55.93 -2.86
N ARG A 205 -8.23 56.83 -1.87
CA ARG A 205 -8.37 58.27 -2.13
C ARG A 205 -7.15 58.71 -2.95
N PRO A 206 -7.32 59.37 -4.11
CA PRO A 206 -6.18 59.89 -4.85
C PRO A 206 -5.51 60.99 -4.01
N LYS A 207 -4.17 60.96 -3.96
CA LYS A 207 -3.37 62.02 -3.33
C LYS A 207 -3.51 63.32 -4.16
N PRO A 208 -3.67 64.50 -3.54
CA PRO A 208 -3.66 65.75 -4.28
C PRO A 208 -2.25 66.01 -4.83
N GLY A 209 -2.17 66.27 -6.14
CA GLY A 209 -0.93 66.62 -6.83
C GLY A 209 -0.49 68.06 -6.54
N PRO A 210 0.80 68.40 -6.77
CA PRO A 210 1.34 69.72 -6.44
C PRO A 210 0.80 70.79 -7.41
N ALA A 211 0.54 71.97 -6.87
CA ALA A 211 0.00 73.11 -7.59
C ALA A 211 0.98 73.62 -8.66
N ALA A 212 0.55 73.62 -9.92
CA ALA A 212 1.30 74.18 -11.03
C ALA A 212 1.06 75.70 -11.12
N THR A 213 2.13 76.47 -10.93
CA THR A 213 2.18 77.92 -11.14
C THR A 213 2.11 78.20 -12.64
N ARG A 214 1.02 78.82 -13.13
CA ARG A 214 0.96 79.35 -14.50
C ARG A 214 1.21 80.86 -14.49
N ARG A 215 2.37 81.23 -15.04
CA ARG A 215 2.70 82.59 -15.49
C ARG A 215 1.75 82.97 -16.62
N THR A 216 1.14 84.15 -16.53
CA THR A 216 0.52 84.84 -17.67
C THR A 216 1.27 86.15 -17.91
N SER A 217 1.98 86.20 -19.03
CA SER A 217 2.57 87.44 -19.57
C SER A 217 1.51 88.23 -20.33
N SER A 218 1.55 89.54 -20.13
CA SER A 218 0.73 90.59 -20.74
C SER A 218 0.87 90.70 -22.27
N MET A 219 -0.18 91.15 -22.98
CA MET A 219 -0.22 92.45 -23.71
C MET A 219 -1.33 92.57 -24.77
N ARG A 220 -2.07 93.70 -24.64
CA ARG A 220 -2.68 94.57 -25.68
C ARG A 220 -3.98 94.08 -26.36
N CYS A 221 -4.89 94.96 -26.82
CA CYS A 221 -4.84 96.41 -27.05
C CYS A 221 -6.22 97.07 -26.90
N THR A 222 -6.19 98.37 -26.61
CA THR A 222 -7.25 99.38 -26.50
C THR A 222 -8.27 99.49 -27.65
N ARG A 223 -9.52 99.81 -27.31
CA ARG A 223 -10.13 101.12 -27.60
C ARG A 223 -11.11 101.49 -26.49
#